data_AF-A0A920SRJ2-F1
#
_entry.id   AF-A0A920SRJ2-F1
#
_cell.length_a   1.000
_cell.length_b   1.000
_cell.length_c   1.000
_cell.angle_alpha   90.00
_cell.angle_beta   90.00
_cell.angle_gamma   90.00
#
_symmetry.space_group_name_H-M   'P 1'
#
loop_
_entity.id
_entity.type
_entity.pdbx_description
1 polymer ?
#
loop_
_entity_poly.entity_id
_entity_poly.type
_entity_poly.pdbx_seq_one_letter_code
_entity_poly.pdbx_strand_id
1 'polypeptide(L)'
;MVDPILVSSADGVGTKIKLAFMTGVHDTIGRDIVNHCVNDILVQGARPLFFLDYLGLGKLEEAVVSEVVRGVAEACKENNCALLGGETAELPISIPW
;
A
#
# COMPACT_ATOMS: atom_id res chain seq x y z
N MET A 1 -15.91 -31.40 4.15
CA MET A 1 -16.34 -30.03 3.79
C MET A 1 -15.10 -29.17 3.92
N VAL A 2 -14.75 -28.41 2.89
CA VAL A 2 -13.64 -27.45 3.00
C VAL A 2 -14.19 -26.25 3.77
N ASP A 3 -13.55 -25.89 4.88
CA ASP A 3 -13.94 -24.73 5.70
C ASP A 3 -13.03 -23.55 5.34
N PRO A 4 -13.47 -22.63 4.46
CA PRO A 4 -12.62 -21.55 3.98
C PRO A 4 -12.40 -20.51 5.08
N ILE A 5 -11.14 -20.28 5.42
CA ILE A 5 -10.74 -19.25 6.39
C ILE A 5 -10.26 -18.00 5.66
N LEU A 6 -10.75 -16.83 6.09
CA LEU A 6 -10.24 -15.54 5.63
C LEU A 6 -9.07 -15.11 6.53
N VAL A 7 -8.01 -14.62 5.90
CA VAL A 7 -6.81 -14.09 6.54
C VAL A 7 -6.58 -12.68 6.00
N SER A 8 -6.27 -11.73 6.87
CA SER A 8 -5.99 -10.34 6.51
C SER A 8 -4.75 -9.83 7.23
N SER A 9 -3.95 -9.01 6.56
CA SER A 9 -2.89 -8.19 7.17
C SER A 9 -3.13 -6.71 6.91
N ALA A 10 -2.63 -5.86 7.80
CA ALA A 10 -2.66 -4.41 7.65
C ALA A 10 -1.36 -3.82 8.19
N ASP A 11 -0.59 -3.19 7.32
CA ASP A 11 0.76 -2.72 7.60
C ASP A 11 0.98 -1.29 7.10
N GLY A 12 2.16 -0.74 7.38
CA GLY A 12 2.62 0.53 6.82
C GLY A 12 3.98 0.37 6.15
N VAL A 13 4.26 1.22 5.14
CA VAL A 13 5.58 1.29 4.50
C VAL A 13 6.69 1.62 5.51
N GLY A 14 6.33 2.33 6.58
CA GLY A 14 7.25 2.77 7.63
C GLY A 14 8.14 3.93 7.18
N THR A 15 9.29 4.10 7.82
CA THR A 15 10.17 5.26 7.60
C THR A 15 10.83 5.31 6.21
N LYS A 16 10.70 4.25 5.39
CA LYS A 16 11.16 4.25 3.99
C LYS A 16 10.49 5.34 3.15
N ILE A 17 9.29 5.80 3.53
CA ILE A 17 8.64 6.97 2.91
C ILE A 17 9.53 8.22 2.94
N LYS A 18 10.36 8.39 3.98
CA LYS A 18 11.30 9.52 4.07
C LYS A 18 12.32 9.48 2.94
N LEU A 19 12.79 8.29 2.58
CA LEU A 19 13.72 8.12 1.45
C LEU A 19 13.03 8.44 0.14
N ALA A 20 11.78 8.00 -0.06
CA ALA A 20 11.00 8.32 -1.25
C ALA A 20 10.88 9.84 -1.46
N PHE A 21 10.59 10.61 -0.39
CA PHE A 21 10.58 12.07 -0.43
C PHE A 21 11.98 12.67 -0.68
N MET A 22 13.03 12.15 -0.05
CA MET A 22 14.39 12.64 -0.24
C MET A 22 14.91 12.41 -1.67
N THR A 23 14.49 11.33 -2.33
CA THR A 23 14.91 10.98 -3.69
C THR A 23 13.95 11.46 -4.78
N GLY A 24 12.72 11.88 -4.41
CA GLY A 24 11.65 12.19 -5.35
C GLY A 24 11.16 10.97 -6.15
N VAL A 25 11.19 9.78 -5.53
CA VAL A 25 10.78 8.52 -6.19
C VAL A 25 9.66 7.89 -5.35
N HIS A 26 8.43 7.98 -5.83
CA HIS A 26 7.24 7.58 -5.06
C HIS A 26 6.51 6.34 -5.63
N ASP A 27 6.85 5.90 -6.83
CA ASP A 27 6.17 4.79 -7.49
C ASP A 27 6.56 3.40 -6.98
N THR A 28 7.59 3.32 -6.15
CA THR A 28 8.06 2.06 -5.55
C THR A 28 7.42 1.78 -4.20
N ILE A 29 7.01 2.80 -3.45
CA ILE A 29 6.49 2.60 -2.08
C ILE A 29 5.10 1.96 -2.05
N GLY A 30 4.29 2.15 -3.10
CA GLY A 30 3.04 1.41 -3.28
C GLY A 30 3.28 -0.09 -3.46
N ARG A 31 4.37 -0.46 -4.17
CA ARG A 31 4.77 -1.87 -4.33
C ARG A 31 5.30 -2.45 -3.02
N ASP A 32 6.04 -1.66 -2.24
CA ASP A 32 6.57 -2.09 -0.95
C ASP A 32 5.44 -2.53 -0.01
N ILE A 33 4.37 -1.72 0.13
CA ILE A 33 3.29 -2.04 1.08
C ILE A 33 2.48 -3.26 0.64
N VAL A 34 2.14 -3.37 -0.64
CA VAL A 34 1.36 -4.52 -1.13
C VAL A 34 2.15 -5.82 -0.92
N ASN A 35 3.43 -5.83 -1.30
CA ASN A 35 4.26 -7.03 -1.15
C ASN A 35 4.53 -7.39 0.32
N HIS A 36 4.62 -6.40 1.22
CA HIS A 36 4.72 -6.66 2.65
C HIS A 36 3.47 -7.40 3.16
N CYS A 37 2.28 -6.84 2.95
CA CYS A 37 1.03 -7.47 3.39
C CYS A 37 0.80 -8.84 2.75
N VAL A 38 1.19 -9.02 1.48
CA VAL A 38 1.10 -10.32 0.80
C VAL A 38 2.02 -11.34 1.46
N ASN A 39 3.27 -11.00 1.77
CA ASN A 39 4.20 -11.90 2.44
C ASN A 39 3.69 -12.35 3.82
N ASP A 40 3.04 -11.46 4.57
CA ASP A 40 2.51 -11.76 5.90
C ASP A 40 1.37 -12.78 5.88
N ILE A 41 0.52 -12.75 4.85
CA ILE A 41 -0.52 -13.78 4.71
C ILE A 41 0.00 -15.06 4.06
N LEU A 42 1.06 -14.97 3.23
CA LEU A 42 1.67 -16.12 2.56
C LEU A 42 2.28 -17.11 3.57
N VAL A 43 2.90 -16.63 4.66
CA VAL A 43 3.45 -17.52 5.71
C VAL A 43 2.37 -18.30 6.46
N GLN A 44 1.10 -17.90 6.36
CA GLN A 44 -0.06 -18.64 6.86
C GLN A 44 -0.66 -19.61 5.82
N GLY A 45 -0.08 -19.67 4.61
CA GLY A 45 -0.60 -20.45 3.48
C GLY A 45 -1.82 -19.82 2.79
N ALA A 46 -2.15 -18.56 3.09
CA ALA A 46 -3.25 -17.86 2.45
C ALA A 46 -2.83 -17.32 1.07
N ARG A 47 -3.82 -17.15 0.18
CA ARG A 47 -3.64 -16.50 -1.13
C ARG A 47 -4.25 -15.10 -1.09
N PRO A 48 -3.63 -14.09 -1.74
CA PRO A 48 -4.22 -12.76 -1.87
C PRO A 48 -5.57 -12.81 -2.60
N LEU A 49 -6.54 -12.00 -2.14
CA LEU A 49 -7.85 -11.82 -2.79
C LEU A 49 -8.02 -10.38 -3.26
N PHE A 50 -7.80 -9.44 -2.36
CA PHE A 50 -7.92 -8.01 -2.62
C PHE A 50 -6.99 -7.21 -1.71
N PHE A 51 -6.82 -5.93 -2.06
CA PHE A 51 -6.09 -4.94 -1.30
C PHE A 51 -6.93 -3.67 -1.14
N LEU A 52 -6.75 -2.99 -0.01
CA LEU A 52 -7.30 -1.68 0.29
C LEU A 52 -6.17 -0.79 0.81
N ASP A 53 -6.11 0.46 0.36
CA ASP A 53 -5.08 1.40 0.79
C ASP A 53 -5.61 2.58 1.61
N TYR A 54 -4.72 3.18 2.40
CA TYR A 54 -4.98 4.41 3.15
C TYR A 54 -3.74 5.30 3.06
N LEU A 55 -3.90 6.50 2.48
CA LEU A 55 -2.84 7.50 2.34
C LEU A 55 -3.12 8.68 3.27
N GLY A 56 -2.32 8.81 4.34
CA GLY A 56 -2.31 9.98 5.22
C GLY A 56 -1.21 10.97 4.82
N LEU A 57 -1.58 12.22 4.55
CA LEU A 57 -0.69 13.24 3.99
C LEU A 57 -0.81 14.56 4.75
N GLY A 58 0.29 15.30 4.87
CA GLY A 58 0.27 16.67 5.39
C GLY A 58 -0.34 17.66 4.40
N LYS A 59 -0.03 17.46 3.12
CA LYS A 59 -0.61 18.17 1.98
C LYS A 59 -0.74 17.22 0.80
N LEU A 60 -1.86 17.28 0.09
CA LEU A 60 -2.10 16.49 -1.10
C LEU A 60 -1.36 17.10 -2.30
N GLU A 61 -0.34 16.39 -2.77
CA GLU A 61 0.33 16.65 -4.04
C GLU A 61 -0.08 15.57 -5.05
N GLU A 62 -0.95 15.92 -6.00
CA GLU A 62 -1.60 14.98 -6.92
C GLU A 62 -0.61 14.08 -7.67
N ALA A 63 0.52 14.64 -8.10
CA ALA A 63 1.55 13.90 -8.83
C ALA A 63 2.17 12.78 -7.96
N VAL A 64 2.46 13.07 -6.69
CA VAL A 64 3.01 12.09 -5.74
C VAL A 64 1.98 11.01 -5.45
N VAL A 65 0.74 11.40 -5.17
CA VAL A 65 -0.35 10.43 -4.90
C VAL A 65 -0.56 9.49 -6.08
N SER A 66 -0.58 10.03 -7.30
CA SER A 66 -0.71 9.24 -8.53
C SER A 66 0.42 8.21 -8.69
N GLU A 67 1.67 8.58 -8.39
CA GLU A 67 2.81 7.65 -8.42
C GLU A 67 2.65 6.53 -7.38
N VAL A 68 2.28 6.86 -6.15
CA VAL A 68 2.07 5.84 -5.09
C VAL A 68 0.96 4.87 -5.49
N VAL A 69 -0.20 5.38 -5.92
CA VAL A 69 -1.34 4.56 -6.33
C VAL A 69 -1.00 3.70 -7.55
N ARG A 70 -0.20 4.21 -8.51
CA ARG A 70 0.33 3.41 -9.61
C ARG A 70 1.14 2.22 -9.10
N GLY A 71 2.04 2.44 -8.13
CA GLY A 71 2.80 1.37 -7.49
C GLY A 71 1.91 0.32 -6.81
N VAL A 72 0.88 0.75 -6.09
CA VAL A 72 -0.11 -0.16 -5.46
C VAL A 72 -0.83 -0.99 -6.52
N ALA A 73 -1.36 -0.35 -7.56
CA ALA A 73 -2.11 -1.02 -8.62
C ALA A 73 -1.25 -2.04 -9.41
N GLU A 74 0.00 -1.68 -9.72
CA GLU A 74 0.97 -2.57 -10.37
C GLU A 74 1.26 -3.80 -9.49
N ALA A 75 1.53 -3.61 -8.20
CA ALA A 75 1.80 -4.73 -7.28
C ALA A 75 0.57 -5.61 -7.04
N CYS A 76 -0.64 -5.03 -6.96
CA CYS A 76 -1.87 -5.82 -6.86
C CYS A 76 -2.04 -6.73 -8.07
N LYS A 77 -1.79 -6.19 -9.28
CA LYS A 77 -1.82 -6.95 -10.53
C LYS A 77 -0.78 -8.06 -10.55
N GLU A 78 0.46 -7.79 -10.12
CA GLU A 78 1.54 -8.77 -10.03
C GLU A 78 1.21 -9.92 -9.06
N ASN A 79 0.48 -9.63 -7.98
CA ASN A 79 0.04 -10.60 -6.97
C ASN A 79 -1.32 -11.25 -7.26
N ASN A 80 -1.94 -10.97 -8.42
CA ASN A 80 -3.28 -11.46 -8.79
C ASN A 80 -4.38 -11.14 -7.75
N CYS A 81 -4.29 -9.99 -7.08
CA CYS A 81 -5.35 -9.49 -6.20
C CYS A 81 -6.02 -8.24 -6.77
N ALA A 82 -7.28 -8.04 -6.43
CA ALA A 82 -8.02 -6.85 -6.83
C ALA A 82 -7.65 -5.66 -5.92
N LEU A 83 -7.28 -4.51 -6.50
CA LEU A 83 -7.31 -3.26 -5.75
C LEU A 83 -8.76 -2.80 -5.66
N LEU A 84 -9.40 -2.97 -4.49
CA LEU A 84 -10.83 -2.69 -4.33
C LEU A 84 -11.13 -1.21 -4.14
N GLY A 85 -10.17 -0.45 -3.64
CA GLY A 85 -10.29 0.97 -3.36
C GLY A 85 -9.31 1.40 -2.29
N GLY A 86 -9.41 2.66 -1.91
CA GLY A 86 -8.59 3.24 -0.87
C GLY A 86 -9.19 4.53 -0.36
N GLU A 87 -8.51 5.14 0.59
CA GLU A 87 -8.90 6.41 1.20
C GLU A 87 -7.71 7.37 1.23
N THR A 88 -7.96 8.67 1.03
CA THR A 88 -6.94 9.72 1.13
C THR A 88 -7.34 10.73 2.19
N ALA A 89 -6.48 10.92 3.19
CA ALA A 89 -6.71 11.84 4.29
C ALA A 89 -5.63 12.93 4.31
N GLU A 90 -6.01 14.16 3.95
CA GLU A 90 -5.19 15.35 4.18
C GLU A 90 -5.45 15.84 5.61
N LEU A 91 -4.41 15.79 6.45
CA LEU A 91 -4.48 16.15 7.86
C LEU A 91 -3.38 17.16 8.17
N PRO A 92 -3.63 18.18 9.02
CA PRO A 92 -2.58 19.09 9.48
C PRO A 92 -1.64 18.35 10.44
N ILE A 93 -0.74 17.54 9.89
CA ILE A 93 0.27 16.79 10.63
C ILE A 93 1.60 17.54 10.49
N SER A 94 2.38 17.60 11.57
CA SER A 94 3.75 18.16 11.60
C SER A 94 4.79 17.31 10.87
N ILE A 95 4.40 16.66 9.76
CA ILE A 95 5.32 15.99 8.85
C ILE A 95 5.54 16.95 7.67
N PRO A 96 6.78 17.40 7.41
CA PRO A 96 7.08 18.47 6.45
C PRO A 96 6.89 18.11 4.96
N TRP A 97 6.22 16.99 4.69
CA TRP A 97 5.93 16.41 3.37
C TRP A 97 4.67 15.56 3.46
#